data_AF-A0A8T4ZVV5-F1
#
_entry.id   AF-A0A8T4ZVV5-F1
#
_cell.length_a   1.000
_cell.length_b   1.000
_cell.length_c   1.000
_cell.angle_alpha   90.00
_cell.angle_beta   90.00
_cell.angle_gamma   90.00
#
_symmetry.space_group_name_H-M   'P 1'
#
loop_
_entity.id
_entity.type
_entity.pdbx_description
1 polymer ?
#
loop_
_entity_poly.entity_id
_entity_poly.type
_entity_poly.pdbx_seq_one_letter_code
_entity_poly.pdbx_strand_id
1 'polypeptide(L)'
;MKIERIVVGKGKSVPRDGPEGEWSKVYYQLEAVPAEGEDVQAIRMSLEGILEQWLSVEAKPEAEVPKLDLADLDQLPWTAYKTKEPAKEGEAGWIFANTKGAEELVKAMQKCEGKLELGAYEYRFSGKEKNFITRKPKPVKK
;
A
#
# COMPACT_ATOMS: atom_id res chain seq x y z
N MET A 1 12.26 15.76 -43.02
CA MET A 1 11.34 16.40 -42.05
C MET A 1 12.12 16.61 -40.77
N LYS A 2 12.21 17.85 -40.27
CA LYS A 2 12.83 18.13 -38.96
C LYS A 2 11.70 18.09 -37.93
N ILE A 3 11.79 17.19 -36.97
CA ILE A 3 10.85 17.15 -35.85
C ILE A 3 11.47 17.96 -34.73
N GLU A 4 10.83 19.06 -34.36
CA GLU A 4 11.35 19.96 -33.31
C GLU A 4 10.98 19.48 -31.91
N ARG A 5 9.94 18.64 -31.82
CA ARG A 5 9.41 18.15 -30.56
C ARG A 5 8.64 16.85 -30.75
N ILE A 6 8.84 15.92 -29.83
CA ILE A 6 7.96 14.76 -29.62
C ILE A 6 7.33 14.84 -28.23
N VAL A 7 6.02 14.59 -28.18
CA VAL A 7 5.27 14.48 -26.93
C VAL A 7 4.62 13.10 -26.90
N VAL A 8 4.87 12.34 -25.84
CA VAL A 8 4.28 11.02 -25.64
C VAL A 8 3.52 11.05 -24.33
N GLY A 9 2.24 10.69 -24.38
CA GLY A 9 1.36 10.60 -23.22
C GLY A 9 0.80 9.19 -23.08
N LYS A 10 0.79 8.66 -21.86
CA LYS A 10 0.20 7.35 -21.57
C LYS A 10 -0.53 7.42 -20.24
N GLY A 11 -1.69 6.78 -20.18
CA GLY A 11 -2.49 6.70 -18.95
C GLY A 11 -3.01 5.30 -18.69
N LYS A 12 -3.27 5.02 -17.41
CA LYS A 12 -3.82 3.75 -16.93
C LYS A 12 -4.93 4.04 -15.93
N SER A 13 -6.05 3.34 -16.08
CA SER A 13 -7.11 3.32 -15.09
C SER A 13 -6.81 2.22 -14.07
N VAL A 14 -6.68 2.59 -12.81
CA VAL A 14 -6.45 1.66 -11.69
C VAL A 14 -7.66 1.66 -10.77
N PRO A 15 -8.09 0.51 -10.24
CA PRO A 15 -9.13 0.46 -9.22
C PRO A 15 -8.60 1.14 -7.95
N ARG A 16 -9.38 2.04 -7.35
CA ARG A 16 -9.07 2.65 -6.05
C ARG A 16 -9.43 1.67 -4.93
N ASP A 17 -8.59 1.53 -3.92
CA ASP A 17 -8.97 0.86 -2.67
C ASP A 17 -10.06 1.71 -1.99
N GLY A 18 -11.31 1.23 -2.01
CA GLY A 18 -12.51 1.95 -1.56
C GLY A 18 -13.78 1.12 -1.81
N PRO A 19 -14.97 1.56 -1.34
CA PRO A 19 -16.22 0.87 -1.63
C PRO A 19 -16.39 0.73 -3.15
N GLU A 20 -16.80 -0.45 -3.60
CA GLU A 20 -16.81 -0.89 -5.00
C GLU A 20 -17.19 0.21 -6.00
N GLY A 21 -16.30 0.51 -6.96
CA GLY A 21 -16.65 1.24 -8.20
C GLY A 21 -15.82 2.47 -8.54
N GLU A 22 -14.93 2.95 -7.68
CA GLU A 22 -14.13 4.16 -7.97
C GLU A 22 -12.84 3.81 -8.75
N TRP A 23 -12.79 4.22 -10.03
CA TRP A 23 -11.60 4.08 -10.88
C TRP A 23 -10.77 5.37 -10.82
N SER A 24 -9.50 5.26 -10.46
CA SER A 24 -8.54 6.36 -10.53
C SER A 24 -7.82 6.33 -11.88
N LYS A 25 -7.70 7.47 -12.55
CA LYS A 25 -6.93 7.59 -13.79
C LYS A 25 -5.57 8.21 -13.48
N VAL A 26 -4.52 7.47 -13.79
CA VAL A 26 -3.15 7.96 -13.75
C VAL A 26 -2.74 8.31 -15.17
N TYR A 27 -2.13 9.48 -15.38
CA TYR A 27 -1.68 9.93 -16.69
C TYR A 27 -0.30 10.59 -16.58
N TYR A 28 0.62 10.15 -17.42
CA TYR A 28 1.95 10.71 -17.55
C TYR A 28 2.19 11.20 -18.96
N GLN A 29 3.01 12.25 -19.07
CA GLN A 29 3.42 12.82 -20.33
C GLN A 29 4.90 13.17 -20.28
N LEU A 30 5.61 12.80 -21.34
CA LEU A 30 6.99 13.16 -21.57
C LEU A 30 7.11 13.97 -22.85
N GLU A 31 7.95 15.01 -22.80
CA GLU A 31 8.33 15.84 -23.93
C GLU A 31 9.83 15.68 -24.16
N ALA A 32 10.23 15.47 -25.41
CA ALA A 32 11.63 15.48 -25.81
C ALA A 32 11.83 16.30 -27.07
N VAL A 33 13.01 16.92 -27.17
CA VAL A 33 13.48 17.63 -28.35
C VAL A 33 14.54 16.74 -29.00
N PRO A 34 14.23 16.06 -30.12
CA PRO A 34 15.17 15.15 -30.77
C PRO A 34 16.32 15.95 -31.40
N ALA A 35 17.55 15.45 -31.27
CA ALA A 35 18.69 16.08 -31.92
C ALA A 35 18.65 15.87 -33.45
N GLU A 36 19.39 16.70 -34.20
CA GLU A 36 19.40 16.62 -35.65
C GLU A 36 20.00 15.28 -36.12
N GLY A 37 19.22 14.51 -36.89
CA GLY A 37 19.61 13.19 -37.39
C GLY A 37 19.21 12.02 -36.49
N GLU A 38 18.56 12.26 -35.34
CA GLU A 38 18.07 11.16 -34.51
C GLU A 38 16.82 10.48 -35.07
N ASP A 39 16.72 9.18 -34.78
CA ASP A 39 15.57 8.37 -35.12
C ASP A 39 14.42 8.65 -34.14
N VAL A 40 13.39 9.35 -34.64
CA VAL A 40 12.21 9.71 -33.87
C VAL A 40 11.47 8.48 -33.33
N GLN A 41 11.48 7.35 -34.05
CA GLN A 41 10.84 6.12 -33.56
C GLN A 41 11.63 5.52 -32.39
N ALA A 42 12.96 5.55 -32.43
CA ALA A 42 13.80 5.13 -31.32
C ALA A 42 13.57 6.00 -30.06
N ILE A 43 13.48 7.32 -30.24
CA ILE A 43 13.15 8.26 -29.15
C ILE A 43 11.76 7.98 -28.60
N ARG A 44 10.77 7.81 -29.48
CA ARG A 44 9.40 7.46 -29.10
C ARG A 44 9.35 6.18 -28.27
N MET A 45 9.99 5.10 -28.73
CA MET A 45 10.03 3.82 -28.00
C MET A 45 10.68 3.97 -26.63
N SER A 46 11.74 4.78 -26.54
CA SER A 46 12.40 5.06 -25.26
C SER A 46 11.47 5.80 -24.29
N LEU A 47 10.75 6.83 -24.77
CA LEU A 47 9.77 7.56 -23.97
C LEU A 47 8.59 6.67 -23.55
N GLU A 48 8.09 5.82 -24.45
CA GLU A 48 7.04 4.84 -24.14
C GLU A 48 7.50 3.82 -23.08
N GLY A 49 8.76 3.38 -23.12
CA GLY A 49 9.35 2.50 -22.11
C GLY A 49 9.43 3.15 -20.72
N ILE A 50 9.82 4.42 -20.65
CA ILE A 50 9.85 5.19 -19.40
C ILE A 50 8.43 5.36 -18.83
N LEU A 51 7.46 5.73 -19.67
CA LEU A 51 6.06 5.87 -19.28
C LEU A 51 5.46 4.54 -18.82
N GLU A 52 5.80 3.43 -19.48
CA GLU A 52 5.38 2.09 -19.05
C GLU A 52 5.97 1.72 -17.69
N GLN A 53 7.25 2.01 -17.47
CA GLN A 53 7.87 1.79 -16.15
C GLN A 53 7.14 2.61 -15.08
N TRP A 54 6.84 3.88 -15.33
CA TRP A 54 6.14 4.73 -14.36
C TRP A 54 4.71 4.25 -14.09
N LEU A 55 3.96 3.89 -15.13
CA LEU A 55 2.62 3.31 -15.00
C LEU A 55 2.62 1.89 -14.41
N SER A 56 3.74 1.17 -14.49
CA SER A 56 3.91 -0.14 -13.87
C SER A 56 4.34 -0.04 -12.41
N VAL A 57 5.16 0.96 -12.04
CA VAL A 57 5.54 1.25 -10.65
C VAL A 57 4.37 1.87 -9.88
N GLU A 58 3.49 2.62 -10.55
CA GLU A 58 2.21 3.07 -9.98
C GLU A 58 1.06 2.07 -10.12
N ALA A 59 1.28 0.94 -10.79
CA ALA A 59 0.42 -0.23 -10.63
C ALA A 59 0.76 -0.88 -9.29
N LYS A 60 0.42 -0.16 -8.21
CA LYS A 60 0.79 -0.44 -6.82
C LYS A 60 2.29 -0.16 -6.61
N PRO A 61 2.69 0.74 -5.68
CA PRO A 61 3.50 0.17 -4.62
C PRO A 61 2.68 -1.04 -4.19
N GLU A 62 3.11 -2.26 -4.55
CA GLU A 62 3.02 -3.34 -3.58
C GLU A 62 3.35 -2.61 -2.31
N ALA A 63 2.32 -2.34 -1.48
CA ALA A 63 2.57 -1.82 -0.18
C ALA A 63 3.69 -2.74 0.24
N GLU A 64 4.90 -2.19 0.42
CA GLU A 64 5.91 -2.88 1.17
C GLU A 64 5.14 -3.08 2.46
N VAL A 65 4.42 -4.20 2.53
CA VAL A 65 3.75 -4.69 3.70
C VAL A 65 4.99 -4.76 4.55
N PRO A 66 5.17 -3.78 5.44
CA PRO A 66 6.42 -3.69 6.16
C PRO A 66 6.60 -5.10 6.70
N LYS A 67 7.80 -5.67 6.51
CA LYS A 67 8.12 -7.06 6.85
C LYS A 67 7.90 -7.26 8.34
N LEU A 68 6.63 -7.29 8.72
CA LEU A 68 6.09 -7.43 10.02
C LEU A 68 6.03 -8.92 10.16
N ASP A 69 7.01 -9.44 10.87
CA ASP A 69 7.01 -10.85 11.18
C ASP A 69 5.75 -11.13 12.00
N LEU A 70 4.91 -12.02 11.49
CA LEU A 70 3.66 -12.38 12.17
C LEU A 70 3.96 -13.02 13.53
N ALA A 71 5.14 -13.64 13.69
CA ALA A 71 5.59 -14.19 14.96
C ALA A 71 5.87 -13.08 15.99
N ASP A 72 6.53 -11.99 15.58
CA ASP A 72 6.76 -10.82 16.44
C ASP A 72 5.45 -10.16 16.86
N LEU A 73 4.48 -10.08 15.93
CA LEU A 73 3.16 -9.55 16.24
C LEU A 73 2.37 -10.43 17.20
N ASP A 74 2.50 -11.75 17.15
CA ASP A 74 1.77 -12.64 18.07
C ASP A 74 2.35 -12.63 19.48
N GLN A 75 3.66 -12.36 19.61
CA GLN A 75 4.33 -12.20 20.91
C GLN A 75 3.97 -10.90 21.66
N LEU A 76 3.31 -9.95 21.01
CA LEU A 76 2.87 -8.73 21.68
C LEU A 76 1.87 -9.06 22.81
N PRO A 77 1.83 -8.24 23.89
CA PRO A 77 0.99 -8.49 25.06
C PRO A 77 -0.48 -8.16 24.80
N TRP A 78 -1.10 -8.86 23.84
CA TRP A 78 -2.50 -8.70 23.49
C TRP A 78 -3.39 -8.99 24.70
N THR A 79 -4.26 -8.05 25.02
CA THR A 79 -5.23 -8.20 26.10
C THR A 79 -6.58 -8.61 25.53
N ALA A 80 -7.15 -9.72 26.00
CA ALA A 80 -8.46 -10.17 25.57
C ALA A 80 -9.56 -9.22 26.08
N TYR A 81 -10.52 -8.89 25.23
CA TYR A 81 -11.62 -7.99 25.62
C TYR A 81 -12.52 -8.54 26.71
N LYS A 82 -12.71 -9.87 26.73
CA LYS A 82 -13.66 -10.53 27.62
C LYS A 82 -13.07 -10.80 29.00
N THR A 83 -11.85 -11.32 29.04
CA THR A 83 -11.21 -11.78 30.28
C THR A 83 -10.20 -10.80 30.85
N LYS A 84 -9.76 -9.80 30.06
CA LYS A 84 -8.63 -8.90 30.40
C LYS A 84 -7.33 -9.64 30.71
N GLU A 85 -7.23 -10.90 30.29
CA GLU A 85 -6.05 -11.75 30.35
C GLU A 85 -5.27 -11.67 29.03
N PRO A 86 -4.01 -12.16 28.97
CA PRO A 86 -3.30 -12.32 27.71
C PRO A 86 -4.15 -13.13 26.70
N ALA A 87 -4.45 -12.52 25.57
CA ALA A 87 -5.22 -13.13 24.49
C ALA A 87 -4.40 -14.24 23.84
N LYS A 88 -4.99 -15.42 23.68
CA LYS A 88 -4.32 -16.54 23.01
C LYS A 88 -4.24 -16.31 21.50
N GLU A 89 -3.40 -17.11 20.85
CA GLU A 89 -3.39 -17.22 19.40
C GLU A 89 -4.81 -17.58 18.91
N GLY A 90 -5.33 -16.82 17.98
CA GLY A 90 -6.68 -16.95 17.41
C GLY A 90 -7.73 -16.08 18.08
N GLU A 91 -7.41 -15.39 19.19
CA GLU A 91 -8.37 -14.56 19.91
C GLU A 91 -8.27 -13.07 19.57
N ALA A 92 -9.42 -12.41 19.57
CA ALA A 92 -9.49 -10.96 19.47
C ALA A 92 -8.89 -10.31 20.71
N GLY A 93 -7.95 -9.39 20.50
CA GLY A 93 -7.23 -8.72 21.57
C GLY A 93 -6.91 -7.29 21.23
N TRP A 94 -6.46 -6.53 22.22
CA TRP A 94 -6.02 -5.16 22.04
C TRP A 94 -4.70 -4.90 22.76
N ILE A 95 -3.93 -3.97 22.23
CA ILE A 95 -2.71 -3.45 22.85
C ILE A 95 -2.70 -1.92 22.75
N PHE A 96 -1.81 -1.28 23.50
CA PHE A 96 -1.53 0.14 23.30
C PHE A 96 -0.65 0.33 22.06
N ALA A 97 -0.88 1.39 21.30
CA ALA A 97 -0.04 1.75 20.16
C ALA A 97 1.41 2.05 20.58
N ASN A 98 1.63 2.51 21.82
CA ASN A 98 2.95 2.75 22.40
C ASN A 98 3.59 1.49 23.03
N THR A 99 3.09 0.29 22.70
CA THR A 99 3.69 -0.95 23.20
C THR A 99 5.03 -1.19 22.50
N LYS A 100 6.07 -1.54 23.27
CA LYS A 100 7.38 -1.87 22.72
C LYS A 100 7.26 -3.05 21.73
N GLY A 101 7.74 -2.86 20.50
CA GLY A 101 7.58 -3.85 19.41
C GLY A 101 6.33 -3.64 18.52
N ALA A 102 5.36 -2.82 18.95
CA ALA A 102 4.21 -2.47 18.12
C ALA A 102 4.46 -1.26 17.20
N GLU A 103 5.64 -0.63 17.29
CA GLU A 103 5.98 0.59 16.55
C GLU A 103 5.92 0.41 15.03
N GLU A 104 6.41 -0.73 14.53
CA GLU A 104 6.34 -1.07 13.11
C GLU A 104 4.90 -1.31 12.67
N LEU A 105 4.08 -1.94 13.52
CA LEU A 105 2.66 -2.14 13.27
C LEU A 105 1.92 -0.80 13.21
N VAL A 106 2.23 0.14 14.10
CA VAL A 106 1.67 1.49 14.08
C VAL A 106 2.03 2.20 12.78
N LYS A 107 3.31 2.19 12.39
CA LYS A 107 3.77 2.81 11.13
C LYS A 107 3.08 2.21 9.91
N ALA A 108 2.92 0.88 9.89
CA ALA A 108 2.21 0.16 8.83
C ALA A 108 0.74 0.57 8.76
N MET A 109 0.06 0.55 9.90
CA MET A 109 -1.35 0.94 9.99
C MET A 109 -1.56 2.42 9.65
N GLN A 110 -0.63 3.31 10.00
CA GLN A 110 -0.69 4.72 9.61
C GLN A 110 -0.61 4.91 8.09
N LYS A 111 0.20 4.10 7.39
CA LYS A 111 0.26 4.09 5.92
C LYS A 111 -1.02 3.55 5.29
N CYS A 112 -1.71 2.61 5.94
CA CYS A 112 -2.96 1.99 5.47
C CYS A 112 -4.22 2.62 6.09
N GLU A 113 -4.24 3.94 6.31
CA GLU A 113 -5.41 4.69 6.82
C GLU A 113 -6.01 4.17 8.15
N GLY A 114 -5.22 3.44 8.94
CA GLY A 114 -5.58 2.92 10.26
C GLY A 114 -6.24 1.55 10.28
N LYS A 115 -6.28 0.86 9.13
CA LYS A 115 -6.71 -0.53 8.99
C LYS A 115 -5.60 -1.32 8.30
N LEU A 116 -5.18 -2.43 8.89
CA LEU A 116 -4.16 -3.30 8.30
C LEU A 116 -4.59 -4.74 8.38
N GLU A 117 -4.45 -5.45 7.27
CA GLU A 117 -4.87 -6.82 7.12
C GLU A 117 -3.62 -7.69 6.92
N LEU A 118 -3.30 -8.52 7.92
CA LEU A 118 -2.06 -9.28 7.98
C LEU A 118 -2.36 -10.73 8.37
N GLY A 119 -2.05 -11.65 7.46
CA GLY A 119 -2.31 -13.09 7.65
C GLY A 119 -3.78 -13.37 8.00
N ALA A 120 -3.99 -14.08 9.12
CA ALA A 120 -5.30 -14.46 9.63
C ALA A 120 -6.01 -13.35 10.44
N TYR A 121 -5.41 -12.17 10.62
CA TYR A 121 -5.94 -11.11 11.48
C TYR A 121 -6.19 -9.80 10.73
N GLU A 122 -7.22 -9.08 11.17
CA GLU A 122 -7.45 -7.67 10.87
C GLU A 122 -7.02 -6.84 12.08
N TYR A 123 -6.13 -5.87 11.84
CA TYR A 123 -5.65 -4.89 12.79
C TYR A 123 -6.32 -3.53 12.53
N ARG A 124 -6.77 -2.87 13.58
CA ARG A 124 -7.42 -1.55 13.48
C ARG A 124 -7.09 -0.66 14.66
N PHE A 125 -6.87 0.63 14.40
CA PHE A 125 -6.78 1.62 15.47
C PHE A 125 -8.13 1.82 16.15
N SER A 126 -8.10 2.01 17.47
CA SER A 126 -9.27 2.29 18.29
C SER A 126 -8.95 3.34 19.36
N GLY A 127 -10.01 3.91 19.94
CA GLY A 127 -9.95 5.03 20.87
C GLY A 127 -9.97 6.41 20.18
N LYS A 128 -10.26 7.46 20.96
CA LYS A 128 -10.42 8.85 20.47
C LYS A 128 -9.18 9.40 19.76
N GLU A 129 -7.99 8.88 20.07
CA GLU A 129 -6.71 9.35 19.52
C GLU A 129 -5.92 8.25 18.79
N LYS A 130 -6.55 7.12 18.43
CA LYS A 130 -5.85 5.96 17.84
C LYS A 130 -4.76 5.37 18.75
N ASN A 131 -4.87 5.58 20.07
CA ASN A 131 -3.93 5.10 21.08
C ASN A 131 -3.94 3.57 21.28
N PHE A 132 -4.94 2.87 20.74
CA PHE A 132 -5.08 1.43 20.89
C PHE A 132 -5.05 0.74 19.53
N ILE A 133 -4.41 -0.42 19.47
CA ILE A 133 -4.44 -1.32 18.33
C ILE A 133 -5.28 -2.51 18.72
N THR A 134 -6.20 -2.88 17.83
CA THR A 134 -7.13 -3.99 18.03
C THR A 134 -6.85 -5.03 16.97
N ARG A 135 -6.67 -6.30 17.36
CA ARG A 135 -6.59 -7.43 16.44
C ARG A 135 -7.89 -8.22 16.49
N LYS A 136 -8.38 -8.65 15.33
CA LYS A 136 -9.52 -9.55 15.21
C LYS A 136 -9.19 -10.68 14.24
N PRO A 137 -9.46 -11.94 14.59
CA PRO A 137 -9.32 -13.02 13.61
C PRO A 137 -10.31 -12.78 12.47
N LYS A 138 -9.82 -12.89 11.23
CA LYS A 138 -10.70 -12.84 10.06
C LYS A 138 -11.55 -14.10 10.04
N PRO A 139 -12.87 -14.00 9.79
CA PRO A 139 -13.65 -15.18 9.49
C PRO A 139 -13.07 -15.80 8.22
N VAL A 140 -12.54 -17.01 8.32
CA VAL A 140 -12.16 -17.80 7.14
C VAL A 140 -13.45 -17.99 6.35
N LYS A 141 -13.62 -17.24 5.26
CA LYS A 141 -14.69 -17.51 4.30
C LYS A 141 -14.39 -18.89 3.74
N LYS A 142 -15.15 -19.88 4.19
CA LYS A 142 -15.20 -21.24 3.65
C LYS A 142 -15.71 -21.23 2.22
#